data_AF-A0A556C4R3-F1
#
_entry.id   AF-A0A556C4R3-F1
#
_cell.length_a   1.000
_cell.length_b   1.000
_cell.length_c   1.000
_cell.angle_alpha   90.00
_cell.angle_beta   90.00
_cell.angle_gamma   90.00
#
_symmetry.space_group_name_H-M   'P 1'
#
loop_
_entity.id
_entity.type
_entity.pdbx_description
1 polymer ?
#
loop_
_entity_poly.entity_id
_entity_poly.type
_entity_poly.pdbx_seq_one_letter_code
_entity_poly.pdbx_strand_id
1 'polypeptide(L)'
;MNSSKNKGDRGEREVFALFEARLADQLVPGAQRGKNAGQPHDRGDLFVLDGFAVQVKYFKAPNLGGAVRQAAYGAAEQAANGFKDYGVGMSIIEGARKDSVRVLASYTPDMALVIPGVEPVADFGTISKLKAWIADDVGPHGYRTHPRRNRWAALTSDPVTIVGTFEAFEASYRALTESHTLPMTTHAKGETLESV
;
A
#
# COMPACT_ATOMS: atom_id res chain seq x y z
N MET A 1 -17.97 24.93 4.04
CA MET A 1 -16.88 23.92 4.12
C MET A 1 -17.18 22.84 3.09
N ASN A 2 -16.23 22.50 2.19
CA ASN A 2 -16.47 21.57 1.08
C ASN A 2 -16.54 20.12 1.61
N SER A 3 -17.66 19.42 1.37
CA SER A 3 -17.90 18.05 1.86
C SER A 3 -16.90 17.04 1.31
N SER A 4 -16.42 17.22 0.07
CA SER A 4 -15.43 16.34 -0.55
C SER A 4 -14.08 16.42 0.14
N LYS A 5 -13.64 17.63 0.53
CA LYS A 5 -12.39 17.83 1.28
C LYS A 5 -12.45 17.16 2.65
N ASN A 6 -13.56 17.34 3.37
CA ASN A 6 -13.75 16.69 4.67
C ASN A 6 -13.77 15.15 4.56
N LYS A 7 -14.24 14.60 3.43
CA LYS A 7 -14.20 13.15 3.19
C LYS A 7 -12.77 12.67 2.93
N GLY A 8 -12.00 13.35 2.09
CA GLY A 8 -10.57 13.07 1.88
C GLY A 8 -9.80 13.11 3.20
N ASP A 9 -9.96 14.20 3.97
CA ASP A 9 -9.33 14.39 5.27
C ASP A 9 -9.65 13.27 6.26
N ARG A 10 -10.89 12.78 6.26
CA ARG A 10 -11.29 11.65 7.10
C ARG A 10 -10.57 10.38 6.69
N GLY A 11 -10.47 10.14 5.38
CA GLY A 11 -9.84 8.94 4.87
C GLY A 11 -8.34 8.89 5.20
N GLU A 12 -7.66 10.01 5.02
CA GLU A 12 -6.24 10.11 5.39
C GLU A 12 -6.02 9.89 6.89
N ARG A 13 -6.89 10.41 7.78
CA ARG A 13 -6.79 10.12 9.23
C ARG A 13 -6.95 8.63 9.52
N GLU A 14 -7.90 7.99 8.86
CA GLU A 14 -8.19 6.58 9.07
C GLU A 14 -7.02 5.69 8.63
N VAL A 15 -6.43 5.97 7.46
CA VAL A 15 -5.26 5.25 6.96
C VAL A 15 -4.04 5.54 7.84
N PHE A 16 -3.80 6.81 8.21
CA PHE A 16 -2.69 7.17 9.10
C PHE A 16 -2.77 6.47 10.46
N ALA A 17 -3.95 6.44 11.08
CA ALA A 17 -4.15 5.72 12.34
C ALA A 17 -3.89 4.21 12.20
N LEU A 18 -4.17 3.61 11.02
CA LEU A 18 -3.86 2.22 10.76
C LEU A 18 -2.35 1.97 10.67
N PHE A 19 -1.61 2.89 10.04
CA PHE A 19 -0.15 2.88 10.04
C PHE A 19 0.41 3.00 11.47
N GLU A 20 -0.06 3.95 12.27
CA GLU A 20 0.34 4.09 13.68
C GLU A 20 0.04 2.83 14.51
N ALA A 21 -1.08 2.16 14.25
CA ALA A 21 -1.46 0.97 15.00
C ALA A 21 -0.67 -0.29 14.62
N ARG A 22 -0.20 -0.41 13.37
CA ARG A 22 0.34 -1.66 12.80
C ARG A 22 1.82 -1.60 12.44
N LEU A 23 2.32 -0.41 12.16
CA LEU A 23 3.64 -0.14 11.61
C LEU A 23 4.37 0.95 12.41
N ALA A 24 4.01 1.18 13.68
CA ALA A 24 4.61 2.22 14.53
C ALA A 24 6.15 2.18 14.54
N ASP A 25 6.71 0.97 14.58
CA ASP A 25 8.16 0.70 14.60
C ASP A 25 8.86 1.00 13.27
N GLN A 26 8.09 1.19 12.20
CA GLN A 26 8.57 1.42 10.83
C GLN A 26 8.28 2.84 10.33
N LEU A 27 7.60 3.68 11.12
CA LEU A 27 7.28 5.04 10.71
C LEU A 27 8.54 5.91 10.65
N VAL A 28 8.64 6.74 9.61
CA VAL A 28 9.72 7.72 9.51
C VAL A 28 9.61 8.79 10.59
N PRO A 29 10.74 9.37 11.06
CA PRO A 29 10.71 10.53 11.94
C PRO A 29 9.87 11.66 11.33
N GLY A 30 8.92 12.18 12.11
CA GLY A 30 8.00 13.22 11.64
C GLY A 30 6.90 12.70 10.72
N ALA A 31 6.56 11.41 10.80
CA ALA A 31 5.44 10.84 10.07
C ALA A 31 4.16 11.66 10.26
N GLN A 32 3.51 12.03 9.15
CA GLN A 32 2.36 12.92 9.17
C GLN A 32 1.53 12.80 7.89
N ARG A 33 0.31 13.35 7.95
CA ARG A 33 -0.52 13.61 6.77
C ARG A 33 0.06 14.77 5.95
N GLY A 34 0.05 14.62 4.64
CA GLY A 34 0.44 15.65 3.68
C GLY A 34 -0.50 16.86 3.74
N LYS A 35 0.08 18.06 3.80
CA LYS A 35 -0.69 19.33 3.77
C LYS A 35 -0.68 20.01 2.39
N ASN A 36 0.04 19.43 1.42
CA ASN A 36 0.43 20.10 0.17
C ASN A 36 -0.16 19.46 -1.11
N ALA A 37 -1.31 18.78 -1.01
CA ALA A 37 -1.94 18.14 -2.16
C ALA A 37 -2.09 19.13 -3.35
N GLY A 38 -1.57 18.74 -4.53
CA GLY A 38 -1.64 19.53 -5.77
C GLY A 38 -0.53 20.57 -5.99
N GLN A 39 0.54 20.56 -5.18
CA GLN A 39 1.73 21.38 -5.43
C GLN A 39 2.72 20.69 -6.38
N PRO A 40 3.62 21.42 -7.07
CA PRO A 40 4.66 20.83 -7.94
C PRO A 40 5.60 19.84 -7.22
N HIS A 41 5.61 19.85 -5.89
CA HIS A 41 6.37 18.94 -5.04
C HIS A 41 5.44 18.05 -4.21
N ASP A 42 4.28 17.68 -4.75
CA ASP A 42 3.38 16.73 -4.11
C ASP A 42 4.08 15.36 -4.00
N ARG A 43 4.24 14.89 -2.76
CA ARG A 43 4.97 13.66 -2.40
C ARG A 43 4.03 12.55 -1.91
N GLY A 44 2.72 12.74 -2.07
CA GLY A 44 1.70 11.84 -1.55
C GLY A 44 0.86 12.44 -0.44
N ASP A 45 -0.26 11.76 -0.18
CA ASP A 45 -1.20 12.14 0.87
C ASP A 45 -0.65 11.87 2.27
N LEU A 46 0.25 10.87 2.42
CA LEU A 46 0.87 10.53 3.70
C LEU A 46 2.40 10.45 3.55
N PHE A 47 3.11 11.05 4.50
CA PHE A 47 4.55 10.87 4.69
C PHE A 47 4.73 9.96 5.90
N VAL A 48 4.80 8.65 5.67
CA VAL A 48 4.75 7.65 6.76
C VAL A 48 5.86 6.61 6.70
N LEU A 49 6.29 6.20 5.51
CA LEU A 49 7.28 5.14 5.31
C LEU A 49 8.42 5.63 4.45
N ASP A 50 9.63 5.17 4.74
CA ASP A 50 10.78 5.52 3.92
C ASP A 50 10.69 4.82 2.56
N GLY A 51 11.15 5.49 1.51
CA GLY A 51 11.09 4.96 0.13
C GLY A 51 9.68 4.85 -0.49
N PHE A 52 8.59 5.16 0.23
CA PHE A 52 7.22 5.05 -0.30
C PHE A 52 6.52 6.40 -0.47
N ALA A 53 5.83 6.56 -1.61
CA ALA A 53 4.73 7.51 -1.77
C ALA A 53 3.40 6.82 -1.46
N VAL A 54 2.56 7.43 -0.64
CA VAL A 54 1.25 6.86 -0.25
C VAL A 54 0.13 7.77 -0.72
N GLN A 55 -0.72 7.27 -1.61
CA GLN A 55 -1.92 7.97 -2.07
C GLN A 55 -3.17 7.35 -1.45
N VAL A 56 -4.00 8.16 -0.80
CA VAL A 56 -5.26 7.76 -0.20
C VAL A 56 -6.43 8.17 -1.10
N LYS A 57 -7.39 7.26 -1.31
CA LYS A 57 -8.66 7.59 -1.96
C LYS A 57 -9.83 7.09 -1.11
N TYR A 58 -10.77 7.98 -0.84
CA TYR A 58 -12.00 7.64 -0.12
C TYR A 58 -13.23 7.96 -0.96
N PHE A 59 -13.67 7.00 -1.77
CA PHE A 59 -14.88 7.13 -2.58
C PHE A 59 -16.09 6.47 -1.92
N LYS A 60 -17.26 6.63 -2.54
CA LYS A 60 -18.45 5.85 -2.15
C LYS A 60 -18.33 4.42 -2.65
N ALA A 61 -19.01 3.48 -2.00
CA ALA A 61 -18.95 2.06 -2.35
C ALA A 61 -19.12 1.73 -3.86
N PRO A 62 -20.03 2.38 -4.63
CA PRO A 62 -20.15 2.14 -6.07
C PRO A 62 -18.90 2.50 -6.89
N ASN A 63 -18.09 3.42 -6.38
CA ASN A 63 -16.91 3.96 -7.05
C ASN A 63 -15.60 3.38 -6.49
N LEU A 64 -15.66 2.33 -5.65
CA LEU A 64 -14.48 1.72 -5.04
C LEU A 64 -13.46 1.26 -6.09
N GLY A 65 -13.93 0.74 -7.22
CA GLY A 65 -13.05 0.34 -8.33
C GLY A 65 -12.27 1.53 -8.89
N GLY A 66 -12.91 2.69 -9.05
CA GLY A 66 -12.22 3.92 -9.43
C GLY A 66 -11.21 4.37 -8.39
N ALA A 67 -11.55 4.22 -7.10
CA ALA A 67 -10.66 4.61 -5.99
C ALA A 67 -9.36 3.80 -5.99
N VAL A 68 -9.43 2.46 -6.07
CA VAL A 68 -8.24 1.60 -6.02
C VAL A 68 -7.28 1.87 -7.17
N ARG A 69 -7.81 2.12 -8.37
CA ARG A 69 -7.00 2.44 -9.56
C ARG A 69 -6.37 3.82 -9.43
N GLN A 70 -7.17 4.85 -9.12
CA GLN A 70 -6.63 6.20 -8.96
C GLN A 70 -5.62 6.29 -7.80
N ALA A 71 -5.80 5.51 -6.75
CA ALA A 71 -4.83 5.43 -5.66
C ALA A 71 -3.52 4.78 -6.12
N ALA A 72 -3.58 3.62 -6.80
CA ALA A 72 -2.39 2.91 -7.26
C ALA A 72 -1.58 3.73 -8.26
N TYR A 73 -2.22 4.23 -9.30
CA TYR A 73 -1.56 4.99 -10.36
C TYR A 73 -1.09 6.36 -9.85
N GLY A 74 -1.89 7.05 -9.04
CA GLY A 74 -1.48 8.32 -8.43
C GLY A 74 -0.27 8.15 -7.50
N ALA A 75 -0.21 7.07 -6.72
CA ALA A 75 0.94 6.78 -5.88
C ALA A 75 2.20 6.49 -6.70
N ALA A 76 2.09 5.76 -7.81
CA ALA A 76 3.22 5.51 -8.71
C ALA A 76 3.75 6.81 -9.34
N GLU A 77 2.86 7.70 -9.81
CA GLU A 77 3.23 9.02 -10.33
C GLU A 77 3.91 9.89 -9.26
N GLN A 78 3.36 9.91 -8.04
CA GLN A 78 3.96 10.64 -6.92
C GLN A 78 5.29 10.07 -6.47
N ALA A 79 5.47 8.75 -6.56
CA ALA A 79 6.76 8.12 -6.27
C ALA A 79 7.82 8.59 -7.25
N ALA A 80 7.51 8.55 -8.55
CA ALA A 80 8.40 9.04 -9.60
C ALA A 80 8.76 10.53 -9.43
N ASN A 81 7.77 11.38 -9.15
CA ASN A 81 7.98 12.83 -8.96
C ASN A 81 8.69 13.15 -7.64
N GLY A 82 8.45 12.35 -6.60
CA GLY A 82 8.98 12.52 -5.26
C GLY A 82 10.35 11.87 -5.02
N PHE A 83 10.93 11.24 -6.06
CA PHE A 83 12.14 10.42 -5.95
C PHE A 83 12.03 9.36 -4.86
N LYS A 84 10.90 8.65 -4.85
CA LYS A 84 10.65 7.49 -4.00
C LYS A 84 10.71 6.22 -4.85
N ASP A 85 11.25 5.16 -4.28
CA ASP A 85 11.42 3.88 -4.97
C ASP A 85 10.07 3.20 -5.22
N TYR A 86 9.11 3.41 -4.31
CA TYR A 86 7.84 2.70 -4.32
C TYR A 86 6.64 3.64 -4.16
N GLY A 87 5.50 3.21 -4.71
CA GLY A 87 4.22 3.90 -4.57
C GLY A 87 3.12 2.93 -4.19
N VAL A 88 2.34 3.23 -3.15
CA VAL A 88 1.19 2.41 -2.73
C VAL A 88 -0.10 3.24 -2.66
N GLY A 89 -1.15 2.72 -3.28
CA GLY A 89 -2.50 3.24 -3.15
C GLY A 89 -3.19 2.66 -1.92
N MET A 90 -3.97 3.49 -1.22
CA MET A 90 -4.78 3.10 -0.07
C MET A 90 -6.23 3.54 -0.29
N SER A 91 -7.15 2.58 -0.33
CA SER A 91 -8.58 2.83 -0.59
C SER A 91 -9.47 2.35 0.52
N ILE A 92 -10.37 3.22 0.99
CA ILE A 92 -11.26 2.90 2.12
C ILE A 92 -12.57 2.29 1.62
N ILE A 93 -12.96 1.17 2.23
CA ILE A 93 -14.25 0.55 2.01
C ILE A 93 -15.29 1.25 2.90
N GLU A 94 -16.06 2.15 2.30
CA GLU A 94 -17.18 2.81 2.98
C GLU A 94 -18.18 1.78 3.54
N GLY A 95 -18.53 1.91 4.82
CA GLY A 95 -19.48 1.02 5.49
C GLY A 95 -18.99 -0.41 5.76
N ALA A 96 -17.67 -0.67 5.67
CA ALA A 96 -17.13 -1.96 6.13
C ALA A 96 -17.54 -2.23 7.59
N ARG A 97 -17.88 -3.49 7.88
CA ARG A 97 -18.30 -3.94 9.22
C ARG A 97 -17.12 -3.93 10.17
N LYS A 98 -17.42 -3.93 11.47
CA LYS A 98 -16.42 -4.22 12.51
C LYS A 98 -15.72 -5.55 12.18
N ASP A 99 -14.40 -5.61 12.36
CA ASP A 99 -13.54 -6.78 12.14
C ASP A 99 -13.39 -7.28 10.67
N SER A 100 -13.97 -6.54 9.71
CA SER A 100 -13.75 -6.76 8.27
C SER A 100 -12.62 -5.89 7.71
N VAL A 101 -12.09 -6.27 6.54
CA VAL A 101 -11.09 -5.47 5.83
C VAL A 101 -11.65 -4.09 5.54
N ARG A 102 -10.96 -3.06 6.04
CA ARG A 102 -11.40 -1.67 5.97
C ARG A 102 -10.64 -0.84 4.93
N VAL A 103 -9.35 -1.12 4.78
CA VAL A 103 -8.44 -0.45 3.85
C VAL A 103 -7.90 -1.49 2.88
N LEU A 104 -8.01 -1.18 1.59
CA LEU A 104 -7.38 -1.93 0.51
C LEU A 104 -6.06 -1.24 0.13
N ALA A 105 -5.00 -2.03 0.05
CA ALA A 105 -3.76 -1.60 -0.57
C ALA A 105 -3.84 -1.89 -2.08
N SER A 106 -3.25 -1.02 -2.90
CA SER A 106 -3.21 -1.23 -4.34
C SER A 106 -1.90 -0.78 -5.00
N TYR A 107 -1.49 -1.52 -6.02
CA TYR A 107 -0.29 -1.29 -6.81
C TYR A 107 -0.62 -1.32 -8.32
N THR A 108 0.18 -0.60 -9.10
CA THR A 108 0.28 -0.87 -10.54
C THR A 108 0.94 -2.25 -10.75
N PRO A 109 0.72 -2.91 -11.90
CA PRO A 109 1.38 -4.19 -12.18
C PRO A 109 2.90 -4.13 -12.06
N ASP A 110 3.53 -3.09 -12.62
CA ASP A 110 4.98 -2.94 -12.60
C ASP A 110 5.54 -2.76 -11.17
N MET A 111 4.82 -2.00 -10.33
CA MET A 111 5.19 -1.82 -8.92
C MET A 111 5.06 -3.13 -8.14
N ALA A 112 4.04 -3.93 -8.42
CA ALA A 112 3.86 -5.23 -7.78
C ALA A 112 5.00 -6.22 -8.09
N LEU A 113 5.57 -6.17 -9.31
CA LEU A 113 6.65 -7.07 -9.72
C LEU A 113 7.95 -6.90 -8.90
N VAL A 114 8.17 -5.72 -8.31
CA VAL A 114 9.42 -5.40 -7.60
C VAL A 114 9.28 -5.47 -6.08
N ILE A 115 8.07 -5.69 -5.56
CA ILE A 115 7.82 -5.77 -4.11
C ILE A 115 7.65 -7.24 -3.70
N PRO A 116 8.50 -7.75 -2.79
CA PRO A 116 8.41 -9.13 -2.32
C PRO A 116 7.02 -9.50 -1.79
N GLY A 117 6.52 -10.67 -2.20
CA GLY A 117 5.24 -11.22 -1.74
C GLY A 117 3.99 -10.54 -2.30
N VAL A 118 4.12 -9.61 -3.25
CA VAL A 118 2.99 -9.01 -3.97
C VAL A 118 2.69 -9.82 -5.23
N GLU A 119 2.15 -11.03 -5.02
CA GLU A 119 1.79 -11.94 -6.10
C GLU A 119 0.27 -12.16 -6.12
N PRO A 120 -0.45 -11.74 -7.18
CA PRO A 120 -1.89 -11.97 -7.25
C PRO A 120 -2.19 -13.47 -7.30
N VAL A 121 -3.00 -13.97 -6.36
CA VAL A 121 -3.41 -15.38 -6.28
C VAL A 121 -4.79 -15.62 -6.89
N ALA A 122 -5.46 -14.56 -7.34
CA ALA A 122 -6.79 -14.60 -7.93
C ALA A 122 -7.01 -13.39 -8.86
N ASP A 123 -7.84 -13.58 -9.88
CA ASP A 123 -8.22 -12.56 -10.83
C ASP A 123 -9.72 -12.24 -10.73
N PHE A 124 -10.05 -10.95 -10.77
CA PHE A 124 -11.42 -10.48 -10.75
C PHE A 124 -11.67 -9.43 -11.82
N GLY A 125 -12.70 -9.63 -12.64
CA GLY A 125 -13.15 -8.63 -13.60
C GLY A 125 -13.92 -7.45 -12.96
N THR A 126 -14.37 -7.57 -11.71
CA THR A 126 -15.12 -6.50 -11.02
C THR A 126 -14.71 -6.33 -9.57
N ILE A 127 -14.71 -5.06 -9.11
CA ILE A 127 -14.35 -4.70 -7.73
C ILE A 127 -15.31 -5.33 -6.70
N SER A 128 -16.58 -5.54 -7.04
CA SER A 128 -17.56 -6.12 -6.11
C SER A 128 -17.22 -7.57 -5.76
N LYS A 129 -16.79 -8.38 -6.75
CA LYS A 129 -16.37 -9.76 -6.53
C LYS A 129 -15.05 -9.82 -5.75
N LEU A 130 -14.10 -8.97 -6.11
CA LEU A 130 -12.82 -8.85 -5.41
C LEU A 130 -13.03 -8.45 -3.95
N LYS A 131 -13.85 -7.43 -3.68
CA LYS A 131 -14.18 -6.97 -2.33
C LYS A 131 -14.78 -8.10 -1.48
N ALA A 132 -15.71 -8.87 -2.04
CA ALA A 132 -16.30 -10.02 -1.34
C ALA A 132 -15.22 -11.05 -0.98
N TRP A 133 -14.35 -11.41 -1.93
CA TRP A 133 -13.22 -12.32 -1.70
C TRP A 133 -12.24 -11.81 -0.64
N ILE A 134 -11.91 -10.51 -0.65
CA ILE A 134 -10.98 -9.92 0.32
C ILE A 134 -11.60 -9.89 1.72
N ALA A 135 -12.88 -9.52 1.83
CA ALA A 135 -13.55 -9.30 3.11
C ALA A 135 -13.89 -10.60 3.85
N ASP A 136 -14.18 -11.68 3.12
CA ASP A 136 -14.61 -12.95 3.70
C ASP A 136 -13.41 -13.89 3.91
N ASP A 137 -13.14 -14.23 5.18
CA ASP A 137 -12.13 -15.24 5.53
C ASP A 137 -12.51 -16.66 5.13
N VAL A 138 -13.67 -16.83 4.49
CA VAL A 138 -14.19 -18.12 4.00
C VAL A 138 -13.86 -18.31 2.52
N GLY A 139 -13.45 -17.26 1.81
CA GLY A 139 -13.26 -17.28 0.35
C GLY A 139 -14.60 -17.48 -0.41
N PRO A 140 -14.69 -17.10 -1.69
CA PRO A 140 -15.81 -17.49 -2.55
C PRO A 140 -15.79 -19.00 -2.75
N HIS A 141 -16.98 -19.60 -2.89
CA HIS A 141 -17.17 -21.02 -3.17
C HIS A 141 -16.18 -21.51 -4.25
N GLY A 142 -15.15 -22.27 -3.84
CA GLY A 142 -14.15 -22.88 -4.73
C GLY A 142 -12.74 -22.28 -4.71
N TYR A 143 -12.47 -21.17 -4.00
CA TYR A 143 -11.12 -20.62 -3.86
C TYR A 143 -10.49 -21.03 -2.52
N ARG A 144 -9.19 -21.32 -2.51
CA ARG A 144 -8.45 -21.63 -1.28
C ARG A 144 -8.52 -20.45 -0.31
N THR A 145 -8.66 -20.74 0.98
CA THR A 145 -8.54 -19.75 2.05
C THR A 145 -7.08 -19.31 2.17
N HIS A 146 -6.72 -18.22 1.49
CA HIS A 146 -5.42 -17.58 1.69
C HIS A 146 -5.45 -16.78 3.00
N PRO A 147 -4.41 -16.83 3.85
CA PRO A 147 -4.28 -15.91 4.98
C PRO A 147 -4.34 -14.46 4.50
N ARG A 148 -4.97 -13.53 5.26
CA ARG A 148 -5.14 -12.12 4.85
C ARG A 148 -3.82 -11.47 4.40
N ARG A 149 -2.71 -11.80 5.05
CA ARG A 149 -1.34 -11.36 4.71
C ARG A 149 -0.81 -11.79 3.33
N ASN A 150 -1.46 -12.77 2.70
CA ASN A 150 -1.10 -13.30 1.38
C ASN A 150 -2.23 -13.09 0.36
N ARG A 151 -3.19 -12.20 0.65
CA ARG A 151 -4.32 -11.92 -0.25
C ARG A 151 -4.00 -10.73 -1.14
N TRP A 152 -3.36 -11.02 -2.26
CA TRP A 152 -3.29 -10.13 -3.41
C TRP A 152 -4.15 -10.69 -4.54
N ALA A 153 -4.85 -9.83 -5.26
CA ALA A 153 -5.65 -10.20 -6.41
C ALA A 153 -5.50 -9.17 -7.53
N ALA A 154 -5.55 -9.60 -8.78
CA ALA A 154 -5.59 -8.70 -9.91
C ALA A 154 -7.04 -8.27 -10.18
N LEU A 155 -7.28 -6.97 -10.15
CA LEU A 155 -8.48 -6.37 -10.73
C LEU A 155 -8.21 -6.17 -12.22
N THR A 156 -8.71 -7.08 -13.06
CA THR A 156 -8.31 -7.19 -14.49
C THR A 156 -9.01 -6.20 -15.42
N SER A 157 -10.05 -5.54 -14.93
CA SER A 157 -10.69 -4.42 -15.63
C SER A 157 -9.78 -3.19 -15.70
N ASP A 158 -9.67 -2.62 -16.91
CA ASP A 158 -8.72 -1.55 -17.25
C ASP A 158 -8.84 -0.26 -16.40
N PRO A 159 -7.70 0.34 -15.99
CA PRO A 159 -6.37 -0.27 -15.97
C PRO A 159 -6.25 -1.39 -14.94
N VAL A 160 -5.45 -2.42 -15.27
CA VAL A 160 -5.16 -3.55 -14.37
C VAL A 160 -4.52 -3.03 -13.09
N THR A 161 -4.97 -3.50 -11.94
CA THR A 161 -4.46 -3.08 -10.63
C THR A 161 -4.35 -4.26 -9.70
N ILE A 162 -3.24 -4.38 -8.98
CA ILE A 162 -3.06 -5.41 -7.96
C ILE A 162 -3.61 -4.86 -6.65
N VAL A 163 -4.53 -5.60 -6.01
CA VAL A 163 -5.27 -5.14 -4.83
C VAL A 163 -5.15 -6.18 -3.73
N GLY A 164 -4.86 -5.72 -2.52
CA GLY A 164 -4.76 -6.58 -1.35
C GLY A 164 -5.30 -5.93 -0.10
N THR A 165 -5.21 -6.67 1.00
CA THR A 165 -5.51 -6.12 2.33
C THR A 165 -4.39 -5.21 2.82
N PHE A 166 -4.66 -4.37 3.82
CA PHE A 166 -3.59 -3.66 4.52
C PHE A 166 -2.61 -4.63 5.18
N GLU A 167 -3.10 -5.76 5.70
CA GLU A 167 -2.27 -6.79 6.31
C GLU A 167 -1.32 -7.47 5.29
N ALA A 168 -1.75 -7.59 4.03
CA ALA A 168 -0.89 -8.07 2.94
C ALA A 168 0.19 -7.05 2.60
N PHE A 169 -0.18 -5.76 2.53
CA PHE A 169 0.77 -4.67 2.39
C PHE A 169 1.82 -4.67 3.50
N GLU A 170 1.39 -4.76 4.76
CA GLU A 170 2.30 -4.79 5.91
C GLU A 170 3.29 -5.95 5.82
N ALA A 171 2.82 -7.15 5.47
CA ALA A 171 3.70 -8.32 5.32
C ALA A 171 4.74 -8.12 4.22
N SER A 172 4.32 -7.62 3.06
CA SER A 172 5.21 -7.29 1.93
C SER A 172 6.20 -6.18 2.28
N TYR A 173 5.76 -5.14 2.99
CA TYR A 173 6.61 -4.04 3.41
C TYR A 173 7.69 -4.51 4.40
N ARG A 174 7.31 -5.32 5.40
CA ARG A 174 8.27 -5.89 6.36
C ARG A 174 9.30 -6.78 5.65
N ALA A 175 8.85 -7.66 4.75
CA ALA A 175 9.75 -8.48 3.95
C ALA A 175 10.72 -7.66 3.08
N LEU A 176 10.24 -6.54 2.51
CA LEU A 176 11.05 -5.60 1.76
C LEU A 176 12.10 -4.91 2.66
N THR A 177 11.72 -4.45 3.86
CA THR A 177 12.69 -3.82 4.78
C THR A 177 13.72 -4.81 5.31
N GLU A 178 13.32 -6.05 5.59
CA GLU A 178 14.22 -7.11 6.07
C GLU A 178 15.25 -7.49 5.00
N SER A 179 14.85 -7.55 3.72
CA SER A 179 15.77 -7.86 2.62
C SER A 179 16.81 -6.75 2.37
N HIS A 180 16.46 -5.50 2.66
CA HIS A 180 17.39 -4.36 2.57
C HIS A 180 18.30 -4.20 3.81
N THR A 181 17.97 -4.85 4.93
CA THR A 181 18.75 -4.75 6.18
C THR A 181 19.88 -5.79 6.26
N LEU A 182 19.96 -6.73 5.32
CA LEU A 182 21.08 -7.69 5.23
C LEU A 182 22.34 -7.01 4.64
N PRO A 183 23.54 -7.39 5.12
CA PRO A 183 24.46 -6.47 5.77
C PRO A 183 25.22 -5.57 4.80
N MET A 184 25.38 -4.29 5.19
CA MET A 184 26.57 -3.54 4.82
C MET A 184 27.77 -4.35 5.29
N THR A 185 28.46 -4.99 4.34
CA THR A 185 29.70 -5.71 4.57
C THR A 185 30.62 -4.78 5.35
N THR A 186 30.78 -5.07 6.64
CA THR A 186 31.77 -4.44 7.49
C THR A 186 33.10 -4.65 6.79
N HIS A 187 33.63 -3.61 6.12
CA HIS A 187 35.00 -3.64 5.65
C HIS A 187 35.86 -3.84 6.89
N ALA A 188 36.36 -5.06 7.06
CA ALA A 188 37.35 -5.39 8.06
C ALA A 188 38.53 -4.44 7.83
N LYS A 189 38.70 -3.50 8.75
CA LYS A 189 39.92 -2.71 8.87
C LYS A 189 41.06 -3.65 9.20
N GLY A 190 42.08 -3.64 8.34
CA GLY A 190 43.47 -3.82 8.73
C GLY A 190 43.97 -5.27 8.81
N GLU A 191 44.38 -5.81 7.66
CA GLU A 191 45.62 -6.58 7.66
C GLU A 191 46.76 -5.64 7.28
N THR A 192 47.54 -5.28 8.30
CA THR A 192 48.84 -4.65 8.17
C THR A 192 49.78 -5.69 7.54
N LEU A 193 50.17 -5.47 6.28
CA LEU A 193 51.29 -6.21 5.69
C LEU A 193 52.58 -5.72 6.35
N GLU A 194 53.09 -6.50 7.30
CA GLU A 194 54.50 -6.39 7.70
C GLU A 194 55.37 -6.93 6.56
N SER A 195 56.19 -6.05 6.01
CA SER A 195 57.27 -6.35 5.08
C SER A 195 58.40 -7.10 5.79
N VAL A 196 58.82 -8.23 5.23
CA VAL A 196 60.14 -8.85 5.44
C VAL A 196 60.91 -8.79 4.14
#